data_AF-A0A3B8Q3H3-F1
#
_entry.id   AF-A0A3B8Q3H3-F1
#
_cell.length_a   1.000
_cell.length_b   1.000
_cell.length_c   1.000
_cell.angle_alpha   90.00
_cell.angle_beta   90.00
_cell.angle_gamma   90.00
#
_symmetry.space_group_name_H-M   'P 1'
#
loop_
_entity.id
_entity.type
_entity.pdbx_description
1 polymer ?
#
loop_
_entity_poly.entity_id
_entity_poly.type
_entity_poly.pdbx_seq_one_letter_code
_entity_poly.pdbx_strand_id
1 'polypeptide(L)'
;MILLVLRILLTGGFLYFLTLATTDASANLDQDVVNAGRFALAIVIGFAAALTWAPLLGESIAGPVTGLMTDGSVSEDNSWWIRLAKRWEARGWRRGTRWVCFLEGVRQPNLPAAFILGMHNSRPGSWLERAFAREVWRFNNIANCLEAHAILTLRHDEEPSLHPVPEVNLALWANLREPAGEPQIIPVPPAPPPPPLRRNSQIQLFFGAEASANELAEEKG
;
A
#
# COMPACT_ATOMS: atom_id res chain seq x y z
N MET A 1 -18.90 16.78 7.23
CA MET A 1 -20.32 16.57 7.62
C MET A 1 -21.27 16.75 6.43
N ILE A 2 -21.16 17.84 5.66
CA ILE A 2 -22.07 18.13 4.52
C ILE A 2 -22.10 17.02 3.45
N LEU A 3 -20.96 16.42 3.13
CA LEU A 3 -20.87 15.31 2.15
C LEU A 3 -21.49 14.00 2.66
N LEU A 4 -21.50 13.78 3.97
CA LEU A 4 -22.06 12.56 4.58
C LEU A 4 -23.59 12.63 4.56
N VAL A 5 -24.15 13.80 4.88
CA VAL A 5 -25.59 14.05 4.76
C VAL A 5 -26.07 13.92 3.31
N LEU A 6 -25.32 14.46 2.35
CA LEU A 6 -25.63 14.33 0.91
C LEU A 6 -25.64 12.87 0.45
N ARG A 7 -24.69 12.05 0.90
CA ARG A 7 -24.63 10.61 0.59
C ARG A 7 -25.84 9.86 1.11
N ILE A 8 -26.24 10.11 2.36
CA ILE A 8 -27.42 9.48 2.98
C ILE A 8 -28.69 9.88 2.23
N LEU A 9 -28.82 11.14 1.83
CA LEU A 9 -29.97 11.62 1.05
C LEU A 9 -30.02 10.98 -0.34
N LEU A 10 -28.88 10.86 -1.03
CA LEU A 10 -28.80 10.23 -2.36
C LEU A 10 -29.12 8.73 -2.32
N THR A 11 -28.58 7.99 -1.33
CA THR A 11 -28.91 6.56 -1.18
C THR A 11 -30.34 6.33 -0.73
N GLY A 12 -30.86 7.17 0.17
CA GLY A 12 -32.28 7.14 0.57
C GLY A 12 -33.21 7.44 -0.61
N GLY A 13 -32.90 8.46 -1.40
CA GLY A 13 -33.65 8.79 -2.62
C GLY A 13 -33.62 7.66 -3.65
N PHE A 14 -32.45 7.05 -3.88
CA PHE A 14 -32.30 5.90 -4.77
C PHE A 14 -33.20 4.72 -4.34
N LEU A 15 -33.13 4.32 -3.07
CA LEU A 15 -33.94 3.23 -2.55
C LEU A 15 -35.44 3.54 -2.65
N TYR A 16 -35.84 4.78 -2.35
CA TYR A 16 -37.23 5.21 -2.47
C TYR A 16 -37.74 5.07 -3.91
N PHE A 17 -37.02 5.59 -4.91
CA PHE A 17 -37.43 5.46 -6.31
C PHE A 17 -37.41 4.01 -6.82
N LEU A 18 -36.50 3.18 -6.31
CA LEU A 18 -36.43 1.76 -6.65
C LEU A 18 -37.61 0.98 -6.06
N THR A 19 -37.99 1.26 -4.80
CA THR A 19 -39.20 0.69 -4.20
C THR A 19 -40.46 1.12 -4.94
N LEU A 20 -40.57 2.40 -5.30
CA LEU A 20 -41.71 2.94 -6.04
C LEU A 20 -41.83 2.31 -7.44
N ALA A 21 -40.70 2.12 -8.13
CA ALA A 21 -40.67 1.50 -9.45
C ALA A 21 -41.01 0.00 -9.40
N THR A 22 -40.62 -0.71 -8.34
CA THR A 22 -40.88 -2.16 -8.20
C THR A 22 -42.32 -2.45 -7.79
N THR A 23 -42.93 -1.61 -6.96
CA THR A 23 -44.35 -1.75 -6.61
C THR A 23 -45.25 -1.44 -7.80
N ASP A 24 -44.95 -0.38 -8.55
CA ASP A 24 -45.80 0.09 -9.65
C ASP A 24 -45.65 -0.75 -10.92
N ALA A 25 -44.47 -1.32 -11.18
CA ALA A 25 -44.25 -2.25 -12.29
C ALA A 25 -45.06 -3.55 -12.16
N SER A 26 -45.45 -3.93 -10.95
CA SER A 26 -46.25 -5.14 -10.70
C SER A 26 -47.76 -4.94 -10.85
N ALA A 27 -48.23 -3.68 -10.89
CA ALA A 27 -49.65 -3.36 -10.68
C ALA A 27 -50.37 -2.78 -11.91
N ASN A 28 -49.70 -2.07 -12.84
CA ASN A 28 -50.37 -1.43 -13.98
C ASN A 28 -49.49 -1.35 -15.24
N LEU A 29 -49.85 -2.09 -16.30
CA LEU A 29 -49.18 -2.01 -17.61
C LEU A 29 -49.50 -0.71 -18.38
N ASP A 30 -50.62 -0.03 -18.11
CA ASP A 30 -51.05 1.17 -18.84
C ASP A 30 -50.21 2.44 -18.51
N GLN A 31 -49.32 2.38 -17.51
CA GLN A 31 -48.45 3.51 -17.10
C GLN A 31 -46.97 3.29 -17.46
N ASP A 32 -46.70 2.50 -18.49
CA ASP A 32 -45.36 2.05 -18.85
C ASP A 32 -44.35 3.20 -19.07
N VAL A 33 -44.78 4.30 -19.69
CA VAL A 33 -43.92 5.47 -19.96
C VAL A 33 -43.52 6.19 -18.66
N VAL A 34 -44.43 6.28 -17.69
CA VAL A 34 -44.17 6.93 -16.40
C VAL A 34 -43.25 6.05 -15.55
N ASN A 35 -43.45 4.74 -15.59
CA ASN A 35 -42.59 3.78 -14.91
C ASN A 35 -41.18 3.75 -15.50
N ALA A 36 -41.05 3.78 -16.83
CA ALA A 36 -39.76 3.90 -17.51
C ALA A 36 -39.02 5.19 -17.13
N GLY A 37 -39.73 6.33 -17.03
CA GLY A 37 -39.14 7.60 -16.59
C GLY A 37 -38.63 7.56 -15.14
N ARG A 38 -39.38 6.95 -14.23
CA ARG A 38 -38.97 6.77 -12.83
C ARG A 38 -37.77 5.83 -12.69
N PHE A 39 -37.73 4.78 -13.50
CA PHE A 39 -36.61 3.84 -13.55
C PHE A 39 -35.33 4.51 -14.08
N ALA A 40 -35.43 5.30 -15.14
CA ALA A 40 -34.31 6.08 -15.66
C ALA A 40 -33.77 7.08 -14.62
N LEU A 41 -34.66 7.74 -13.87
CA LEU A 41 -34.28 8.66 -12.80
C LEU A 41 -33.61 7.93 -11.63
N ALA A 42 -34.09 6.73 -11.27
CA ALA A 42 -33.44 5.87 -10.29
C ALA A 42 -32.01 5.49 -10.70
N ILE A 43 -31.79 5.16 -11.98
CA ILE A 43 -30.44 4.85 -12.50
C ILE A 43 -29.49 6.06 -12.35
N VAL A 44 -29.94 7.26 -12.72
CA VAL A 44 -29.11 8.48 -12.63
C VAL A 44 -28.76 8.80 -11.17
N ILE A 45 -29.72 8.73 -10.25
CA ILE A 45 -29.47 8.93 -8.81
C ILE A 45 -28.55 7.83 -8.28
N GLY A 46 -28.74 6.58 -8.70
CA GLY A 46 -27.88 5.45 -8.33
C GLY A 46 -26.43 5.65 -8.77
N PHE A 47 -26.21 6.14 -9.99
CA PHE A 47 -24.87 6.48 -10.49
C PHE A 47 -24.24 7.62 -9.68
N ALA A 48 -24.98 8.68 -9.40
CA ALA A 48 -24.50 9.79 -8.57
C ALA A 48 -24.14 9.30 -7.16
N ALA A 49 -24.98 8.46 -6.56
CA ALA A 49 -24.69 7.83 -5.27
C ALA A 49 -23.42 6.96 -5.35
N ALA A 50 -23.30 6.10 -6.36
CA ALA A 50 -22.13 5.25 -6.56
C ALA A 50 -20.83 6.07 -6.71
N LEU A 51 -20.85 7.15 -7.49
CA LEU A 51 -19.71 8.07 -7.62
C LEU A 51 -19.33 8.71 -6.29
N THR A 52 -20.32 9.09 -5.46
CA THR A 52 -20.02 9.63 -4.14
C THR A 52 -19.46 8.59 -3.18
N TRP A 53 -19.80 7.31 -3.33
CA TRP A 53 -19.27 6.20 -2.54
C TRP A 53 -17.96 5.63 -3.09
N ALA A 54 -17.63 5.88 -4.36
CA ALA A 54 -16.45 5.35 -5.03
C ALA A 54 -15.12 5.63 -4.30
N PRO A 55 -14.88 6.82 -3.70
CA PRO A 55 -13.66 7.04 -2.90
C PRO A 55 -13.59 6.17 -1.64
N LEU A 56 -14.72 5.96 -0.95
CA LEU A 56 -14.80 5.13 0.27
C LEU A 56 -14.64 3.64 -0.07
N LEU A 57 -15.30 3.20 -1.14
CA LEU A 57 -15.18 1.82 -1.60
C LEU A 57 -13.78 1.55 -2.16
N GLY A 58 -13.20 2.53 -2.86
CA GLY A 58 -11.82 2.51 -3.33
C GLY A 58 -10.83 2.37 -2.19
N GLU A 59 -10.99 3.12 -1.10
CA GLU A 59 -10.19 2.94 0.13
C GLU A 59 -10.36 1.53 0.74
N SER A 60 -11.59 1.00 0.77
CA SER A 60 -11.88 -0.33 1.33
C SER A 60 -11.33 -1.50 0.49
N ILE A 61 -11.22 -1.33 -0.83
CA ILE A 61 -10.73 -2.35 -1.78
C ILE A 61 -9.22 -2.22 -2.00
N ALA A 62 -8.67 -1.00 -1.96
CA ALA A 62 -7.23 -0.79 -1.99
C ALA A 62 -6.57 -1.29 -0.70
N GLY A 63 -7.23 -1.12 0.46
CA GLY A 63 -6.78 -1.57 1.78
C GLY A 63 -6.16 -2.98 1.84
N PRO A 64 -6.79 -4.04 1.30
CA PRO A 64 -6.19 -5.38 1.31
C PRO A 64 -5.00 -5.57 0.36
N VAL A 65 -4.88 -4.80 -0.72
CA VAL A 65 -3.76 -4.92 -1.68
C VAL A 65 -2.55 -4.09 -1.23
N THR A 66 -2.78 -2.92 -0.63
CA THR A 66 -1.73 -2.17 0.05
C THR A 66 -1.40 -2.73 1.43
N GLY A 67 -2.32 -3.42 2.11
CA GLY A 67 -2.12 -4.01 3.46
C GLY A 67 -0.91 -4.94 3.56
N LEU A 68 -0.61 -5.74 2.53
CA LEU A 68 0.58 -6.60 2.51
C LEU A 68 1.91 -5.83 2.38
N MET A 69 1.89 -4.57 1.95
CA MET A 69 3.06 -3.68 1.92
C MET A 69 3.02 -2.59 3.01
N THR A 70 1.84 -2.35 3.60
CA THR A 70 1.59 -1.27 4.57
C THR A 70 0.76 -1.72 5.76
N ASP A 71 1.05 -2.89 6.35
CA ASP A 71 0.60 -3.25 7.71
C ASP A 71 1.08 -2.26 8.81
N GLY A 72 1.67 -1.14 8.39
CA GLY A 72 1.77 0.17 9.06
C GLY A 72 0.46 0.90 9.36
N SER A 73 -0.68 0.57 8.75
CA SER A 73 -1.96 1.16 9.18
C SER A 73 -2.48 0.41 10.41
N VAL A 74 -1.85 0.72 11.54
CA VAL A 74 -2.43 0.69 12.87
C VAL A 74 -3.95 0.68 12.79
N SER A 75 -4.56 -0.37 13.36
CA SER A 75 -6.00 -0.46 13.60
C SER A 75 -6.55 0.92 13.98
N GLU A 76 -7.25 1.55 13.03
CA GLU A 76 -7.88 2.86 13.19
C GLU A 76 -9.14 2.73 14.04
N ASP A 77 -9.00 2.27 15.28
CA ASP A 77 -10.00 2.61 16.28
C ASP A 77 -9.83 4.11 16.54
N ASN A 78 -10.58 4.88 15.75
CA ASN A 78 -10.40 6.30 15.49
C ASN A 78 -10.93 7.14 16.67
N SER A 79 -10.33 6.88 17.84
CA SER A 79 -10.65 7.55 19.09
C SER A 79 -10.59 9.06 18.87
N TRP A 80 -11.56 9.76 19.43
CA TRP A 80 -11.64 11.22 19.30
C TRP A 80 -10.31 11.89 19.72
N TRP A 81 -9.59 11.29 20.68
CA TRP A 81 -8.31 11.76 21.19
C TRP A 81 -7.18 11.66 20.17
N ILE A 82 -7.11 10.57 19.40
CA ILE A 82 -6.11 10.43 18.34
C ILE A 82 -6.36 11.45 17.24
N ARG A 83 -7.64 11.69 16.89
CA ARG A 83 -8.00 12.75 15.94
C ARG A 83 -7.64 14.13 16.46
N LEU A 84 -7.81 14.38 17.75
CA LEU A 84 -7.39 15.63 18.38
C LEU A 84 -5.86 15.78 18.35
N ALA A 85 -5.13 14.71 18.67
CA ALA A 85 -3.67 14.68 18.63
C ALA A 85 -3.12 14.96 17.22
N LYS A 86 -3.67 14.29 16.20
CA LYS A 86 -3.34 14.56 14.77
C LYS A 86 -3.65 16.01 14.37
N ARG A 87 -4.77 16.57 14.82
CA ARG A 87 -5.10 17.99 14.57
C ARG A 87 -4.14 18.95 15.25
N TRP A 88 -3.65 18.62 16.44
CA TRP A 88 -2.69 19.42 17.17
C TRP A 88 -1.28 19.33 16.57
N GLU A 89 -0.90 18.14 16.10
CA GLU A 89 0.31 17.94 15.30
C GLU A 89 0.28 18.79 14.02
N ALA A 90 -0.82 18.77 13.28
CA ALA A 90 -0.99 19.59 12.07
C ALA A 90 -0.91 21.12 12.35
N ARG A 91 -1.19 21.54 13.60
CA ARG A 91 -1.04 22.93 14.05
C ARG A 91 0.33 23.23 14.67
N GLY A 92 1.24 22.26 14.70
CA GLY A 92 2.59 22.40 15.28
C GLY A 92 2.64 22.36 16.81
N TRP A 93 1.55 21.99 17.49
CA TRP A 93 1.45 21.98 18.95
C TRP A 93 2.04 20.70 19.57
N ARG A 94 3.32 20.43 19.30
CA ARG A 94 4.03 19.19 19.70
C ARG A 94 3.98 18.90 21.20
N ARG A 95 3.93 19.94 22.07
CA ARG A 95 3.82 19.75 23.53
C ARG A 95 2.48 19.13 23.92
N GLY A 96 1.38 19.64 23.37
CA GLY A 96 0.04 19.12 23.66
C GLY A 96 -0.15 17.71 23.12
N THR A 97 0.31 17.47 21.88
CA THR A 97 0.20 16.15 21.23
C THR A 97 0.84 15.06 22.07
N ARG A 98 2.05 15.28 22.60
CA ARG A 98 2.74 14.32 23.48
C ARG A 98 1.94 13.94 24.72
N TRP A 99 1.36 14.92 25.40
CA TRP A 99 0.58 14.68 26.61
C TRP A 99 -0.71 13.92 26.31
N VAL A 100 -1.39 14.26 25.20
CA VAL A 100 -2.58 13.52 24.77
C VAL A 100 -2.23 12.08 24.40
N CYS A 101 -1.15 11.86 23.65
CA CYS A 101 -0.66 10.53 23.30
C CYS A 101 -0.27 9.73 24.54
N PHE A 102 0.38 10.34 25.53
CA PHE A 102 0.74 9.68 26.78
C PHE A 102 -0.51 9.27 27.58
N LEU A 103 -1.47 10.18 27.75
CA LEU A 103 -2.71 9.90 28.48
C LEU A 103 -3.54 8.82 27.78
N GLU A 104 -3.63 8.87 26.45
CA GLU A 104 -4.33 7.85 25.68
C GLU A 104 -3.62 6.50 25.75
N GLY A 105 -2.28 6.48 25.70
CA GLY A 105 -1.48 5.26 25.87
C GLY A 105 -1.64 4.63 27.26
N VAL A 106 -1.73 5.44 28.33
CA VAL A 106 -2.02 4.94 29.68
C VAL A 106 -3.45 4.39 29.76
N ARG A 107 -4.41 5.04 29.10
CA ARG A 107 -5.82 4.61 29.08
C ARG A 107 -6.03 3.35 28.24
N GLN A 108 -5.30 3.22 27.13
CA GLN A 108 -5.42 2.15 26.14
C GLN A 108 -4.03 1.67 25.71
N PRO A 109 -3.40 0.78 26.49
CA PRO A 109 -2.03 0.32 26.23
C PRO A 109 -1.89 -0.48 24.94
N ASN A 110 -3.00 -1.03 24.42
CA ASN A 110 -2.99 -1.84 23.20
C ASN A 110 -3.10 -1.00 21.91
N LEU A 111 -3.07 0.33 22.00
CA LEU A 111 -3.32 1.21 20.86
C LEU A 111 -2.01 1.79 20.30
N PRO A 112 -1.43 1.20 19.23
CA PRO A 112 -0.09 1.56 18.76
C PRO A 112 0.00 3.00 18.21
N ALA A 113 -1.08 3.54 17.66
CA ALA A 113 -1.08 4.90 17.08
C ALA A 113 -0.77 5.97 18.12
N ALA A 114 -1.22 5.81 19.37
CA ALA A 114 -0.91 6.77 20.43
C ALA A 114 0.60 6.80 20.71
N PHE A 115 1.24 5.63 20.77
CA PHE A 115 2.66 5.51 21.05
C PHE A 115 3.54 5.95 19.88
N ILE A 116 3.18 5.59 18.64
CA ILE A 116 3.91 6.01 17.43
C ILE A 116 3.84 7.54 17.26
N LEU A 117 2.65 8.12 17.38
CA LEU A 117 2.46 9.57 17.29
C LEU A 117 3.18 10.31 18.43
N GLY A 118 3.19 9.71 19.62
CA GLY A 118 3.92 10.18 20.78
C GLY A 118 5.43 10.16 20.56
N MET A 119 5.96 9.07 19.99
CA MET A 119 7.36 8.88 19.64
C MET A 119 7.83 9.96 18.66
N HIS A 120 7.11 10.20 17.57
CA HIS A 120 7.50 11.19 16.55
C HIS A 120 7.44 12.65 17.04
N ASN A 121 6.56 12.93 18.00
CA ASN A 121 6.40 14.28 18.57
C ASN A 121 7.20 14.50 19.86
N SER A 122 7.83 13.45 20.39
CA SER A 122 8.72 13.48 21.55
C SER A 122 9.95 14.36 21.30
N ARG A 123 10.58 14.86 22.37
CA ARG A 123 11.87 15.55 22.22
C ARG A 123 12.96 14.48 22.06
N PRO A 124 13.89 14.63 21.11
CA PRO A 124 15.00 13.68 20.97
C PRO A 124 15.80 13.62 22.27
N GLY A 125 16.09 12.41 22.76
CA GLY A 125 16.78 12.13 24.02
C GLY A 125 15.92 12.28 25.27
N SER A 126 14.61 12.55 25.15
CA SER A 126 13.74 12.70 26.33
C SER A 126 13.31 11.35 26.90
N TRP A 127 13.05 11.31 28.21
CA TRP A 127 12.52 10.10 28.86
C TRP A 127 11.20 9.61 28.24
N LEU A 128 10.35 10.53 27.77
CA LEU A 128 9.10 10.18 27.10
C LEU A 128 9.33 9.49 25.77
N GLU A 129 10.34 9.92 25.00
CA GLU A 129 10.71 9.26 23.75
C GLU A 129 11.11 7.80 24.00
N ARG A 130 11.98 7.58 24.99
CA ARG A 130 12.37 6.25 25.46
C ARG A 130 11.17 5.39 25.86
N ALA A 131 10.24 5.96 26.63
CA ALA A 131 9.04 5.26 27.06
C ALA A 131 8.13 4.88 25.88
N PHE A 132 7.90 5.81 24.95
CA PHE A 132 7.13 5.53 23.74
C PHE A 132 7.82 4.48 22.87
N ALA A 133 9.13 4.59 22.64
CA ALA A 133 9.88 3.65 21.81
C ALA A 133 9.86 2.22 22.40
N ARG A 134 9.94 2.08 23.73
CA ARG A 134 9.79 0.78 24.40
C ARG A 134 8.42 0.14 24.20
N GLU A 135 7.36 0.93 24.28
CA GLU A 135 6.01 0.41 24.00
C GLU A 135 5.84 0.12 22.51
N VAL A 136 6.39 0.95 21.62
CA VAL A 136 6.37 0.69 20.17
C VAL A 136 7.08 -0.63 19.84
N TRP A 137 8.19 -0.92 20.52
CA TRP A 137 8.92 -2.19 20.39
C TRP A 137 8.11 -3.42 20.80
N ARG A 138 7.02 -3.28 21.56
CA ARG A 138 6.17 -4.42 21.93
C ARG A 138 5.15 -4.78 20.85
N PHE A 139 4.94 -3.90 19.87
CA PHE A 139 3.96 -4.12 18.81
C PHE A 139 4.57 -4.90 17.64
N ASN A 140 3.74 -5.65 16.91
CA ASN A 140 4.21 -6.56 15.86
C ASN A 140 4.51 -5.87 14.52
N ASN A 141 4.66 -4.54 14.50
CA ASN A 141 4.88 -3.81 13.25
C ASN A 141 6.37 -3.64 12.99
N ILE A 142 6.84 -4.23 11.88
CA ILE A 142 8.27 -4.22 11.50
C ILE A 142 8.83 -2.81 11.34
N ALA A 143 8.17 -1.93 10.58
CA ALA A 143 8.68 -0.58 10.29
C ALA A 143 8.81 0.27 11.57
N ASN A 144 7.77 0.25 12.40
CA ASN A 144 7.77 0.98 13.66
C ASN A 144 8.75 0.40 14.68
N CYS A 145 8.94 -0.93 14.69
CA CYS A 145 9.94 -1.58 15.53
C CYS A 145 11.36 -1.22 15.12
N LEU A 146 11.66 -1.17 13.81
CA LEU A 146 12.97 -0.75 13.31
C LEU A 146 13.29 0.69 13.73
N GLU A 147 12.30 1.58 13.63
CA GLU A 147 12.44 2.97 14.09
C GLU A 147 12.63 3.05 15.60
N ALA A 148 11.81 2.33 16.37
CA ALA A 148 11.93 2.28 17.83
C ALA A 148 13.29 1.71 18.28
N HIS A 149 13.78 0.66 17.63
CA HIS A 149 15.10 0.10 17.88
C HIS A 149 16.20 1.12 17.64
N ALA A 150 16.16 1.81 16.49
CA ALA A 150 17.13 2.85 16.16
C ALA A 150 17.11 3.99 17.18
N ILE A 151 15.94 4.39 17.69
CA ILE A 151 15.83 5.40 18.74
C ILE A 151 16.43 4.90 20.06
N LEU A 152 16.12 3.67 20.47
CA LEU A 152 16.63 3.09 21.71
C LEU A 152 18.16 2.91 21.67
N THR A 153 18.71 2.38 20.58
CA THR A 153 20.15 2.14 20.45
C THR A 153 20.93 3.43 20.24
N LEU A 154 20.52 4.30 19.31
CA LEU A 154 21.31 5.48 18.93
C LEU A 154 21.16 6.66 19.89
N ARG A 155 20.01 6.81 20.56
CA ARG A 155 19.74 8.00 21.40
C ARG A 155 19.73 7.70 22.90
N HIS A 156 19.57 6.45 23.29
CA HIS A 156 19.42 6.04 24.69
C HIS A 156 20.39 4.96 25.13
N ASP A 157 21.32 4.53 24.26
CA ASP A 157 22.32 3.49 24.50
C ASP A 157 21.70 2.20 25.07
N GLU A 158 20.50 1.86 24.61
CA GLU A 158 19.77 0.66 24.99
C GLU A 158 19.73 -0.34 23.84
N GLU A 159 20.22 -1.55 24.09
CA GLU A 159 19.99 -2.70 23.24
C GLU A 159 18.76 -3.47 23.74
N PRO A 160 17.60 -3.32 23.07
CA PRO A 160 16.41 -4.07 23.44
C PRO A 160 16.63 -5.57 23.18
N SER A 161 16.02 -6.41 24.00
CA SER A 161 16.03 -7.87 23.79
C SER A 161 15.39 -8.25 22.45
N LEU A 162 15.76 -9.43 21.93
CA LEU A 162 15.14 -10.02 20.74
C LEU A 162 13.61 -9.93 20.80
N HIS A 163 13.01 -9.48 19.70
CA HIS A 163 11.57 -9.34 19.60
C HIS A 163 10.90 -10.74 19.58
N PRO A 164 9.72 -10.94 20.20
CA PRO A 164 9.04 -12.24 20.20
C PRO A 164 8.66 -12.73 18.79
N VAL A 165 8.46 -11.80 17.86
CA VAL A 165 8.11 -12.07 16.46
C VAL A 165 9.40 -12.20 15.63
N PRO A 166 9.68 -13.36 15.01
CA PRO A 166 10.95 -13.61 14.32
C PRO A 166 11.13 -12.77 13.05
N GLU A 167 10.05 -12.38 12.37
CA GLU A 167 10.07 -11.53 11.18
C GLU A 167 10.68 -10.17 11.46
N VAL A 168 10.42 -9.60 12.64
CA VAL A 168 11.01 -8.33 13.09
C VAL A 168 12.52 -8.50 13.28
N ASN A 169 12.96 -9.61 13.89
CA ASN A 169 14.39 -9.90 14.10
C ASN A 169 15.13 -10.10 12.77
N LEU A 170 14.53 -10.82 11.81
CA LEU A 170 15.09 -10.98 10.47
C LEU A 170 15.22 -9.63 9.75
N ALA A 171 14.19 -8.78 9.84
CA ALA A 171 14.22 -7.45 9.26
C ALA A 171 15.27 -6.54 9.92
N LEU A 172 15.48 -6.67 11.23
CA LEU A 172 16.55 -5.96 11.95
C LEU A 172 17.93 -6.41 11.46
N TRP A 173 18.19 -7.71 11.39
CA TRP A 173 19.47 -8.22 10.90
C TRP A 173 19.72 -7.84 9.44
N ALA A 174 18.67 -7.82 8.61
CA ALA A 174 18.78 -7.37 7.23
C ALA A 174 19.14 -5.87 7.14
N ASN A 175 18.55 -5.01 7.98
CA ASN A 175 18.84 -3.57 7.99
C ASN A 175 20.18 -3.21 8.66
N LEU A 176 20.62 -4.02 9.64
CA LEU A 176 21.93 -3.85 10.29
C LEU A 176 23.08 -4.37 9.44
N ARG A 177 22.79 -5.18 8.40
CA ARG A 177 23.83 -5.68 7.51
C ARG A 177 24.36 -4.52 6.67
N GLU A 178 25.66 -4.24 6.81
CA GLU A 178 26.34 -3.27 5.96
C GLU A 178 26.11 -3.64 4.48
N PRO A 179 25.84 -2.65 3.60
CA PRO A 179 25.69 -2.90 2.18
C PRO A 179 26.94 -3.62 1.69
N ALA A 180 26.75 -4.68 0.90
CA ALA A 180 27.87 -5.42 0.32
C ALA A 180 28.80 -4.41 -0.37
N GLY A 181 30.06 -4.37 0.08
CA GLY A 181 31.06 -3.44 -0.45
C GLY A 181 31.17 -3.54 -1.97
N GLU A 182 31.65 -2.47 -2.61
CA GLU A 182 31.75 -2.41 -4.07
C GLU A 182 32.42 -3.68 -4.61
N PRO A 183 31.82 -4.32 -5.64
CA PRO A 183 32.33 -5.57 -6.15
C PRO A 183 33.77 -5.36 -6.63
N GLN A 184 34.72 -6.02 -5.95
CA GLN A 184 36.11 -6.03 -6.40
C GLN A 184 36.12 -6.69 -7.79
N ILE A 185 36.40 -5.88 -8.81
CA ILE A 185 36.62 -6.37 -10.17
C ILE A 185 37.90 -7.19 -10.13
N ILE A 186 37.78 -8.51 -9.97
CA ILE A 186 38.89 -9.43 -10.11
C ILE A 186 39.30 -9.38 -11.58
N PRO A 187 40.52 -8.91 -11.92
CA PRO A 187 40.97 -8.89 -13.31
C PRO A 187 41.06 -10.34 -13.79
N VAL A 188 40.14 -10.71 -14.69
CA VAL A 188 40.17 -12.01 -15.34
C VAL A 188 41.43 -12.03 -16.22
N PRO A 189 42.32 -13.03 -16.08
CA PRO A 189 43.48 -13.13 -16.94
C PRO A 189 43.04 -13.24 -18.41
N PRO A 190 43.76 -12.61 -19.35
CA PRO A 190 43.40 -12.64 -20.76
C PRO A 190 43.30 -14.10 -21.23
N ALA A 191 42.18 -14.42 -21.88
CA ALA A 191 41.98 -15.76 -22.42
C ALA A 191 43.11 -16.10 -23.41
N PRO A 192 43.65 -17.33 -23.38
CA PRO A 192 44.62 -17.75 -24.38
C PRO A 192 44.00 -17.64 -25.79
N PRO A 193 44.81 -17.31 -26.81
CA PRO A 193 44.30 -17.16 -28.16
C PRO A 193 43.58 -18.44 -28.59
N PRO A 194 42.39 -18.33 -29.23
CA PRO A 194 41.66 -19.50 -29.66
C PRO A 194 42.53 -20.33 -30.62
N PRO A 195 42.52 -21.66 -30.50
CA PRO A 195 43.25 -22.50 -31.44
C PRO A 195 42.76 -22.24 -32.87
N PRO A 196 43.63 -22.34 -33.87
CA PRO A 196 43.24 -22.12 -35.26
C PRO A 196 42.10 -23.07 -35.62
N LEU A 197 41.00 -22.50 -36.11
CA LEU A 197 39.84 -23.26 -36.57
C LEU A 197 40.29 -24.21 -37.70
N ARG A 198 40.38 -25.50 -37.39
CA ARG A 198 40.64 -26.53 -38.41
C ARG A 198 39.35 -26.81 -39.16
N ARG A 199 39.36 -26.58 -40.47
CA ARG A 199 38.28 -26.98 -41.36
C ARG A 199 38.08 -28.49 -41.22
N ASN A 200 36.92 -28.91 -40.73
CA ASN A 200 36.56 -30.32 -40.69
C ASN A 200 36.27 -30.77 -42.13
N SER A 201 37.11 -31.66 -42.66
CA SER A 201 37.02 -32.18 -44.03
C SER A 201 35.79 -33.06 -44.27
N GLN A 202 35.10 -33.49 -43.21
CA GLN A 202 33.87 -34.28 -43.31
C GLN A 202 32.61 -33.42 -43.48
N ILE A 203 32.70 -32.10 -43.25
CA ILE A 203 31.57 -31.19 -43.45
C ILE A 203 31.60 -30.74 -44.91
N GLN A 204 30.79 -31.40 -45.74
CA GLN A 204 30.49 -30.92 -47.09
C GLN A 204 29.45 -29.80 -46.98
N LEU A 205 29.88 -28.56 -47.17
CA LEU A 205 28.96 -27.44 -47.38
C LEU A 205 28.35 -27.63 -48.76
N PHE A 206 27.08 -28.02 -48.83
CA PHE A 206 26.36 -28.19 -50.09
C PHE A 206 26.26 -26.84 -50.79
N PHE A 207 27.02 -26.65 -51.88
CA PHE A 207 26.77 -25.58 -52.85
C PHE A 207 25.59 -26.00 -53.72
N GLY A 208 24.38 -25.56 -53.34
CA GLY A 208 23.17 -25.98 -54.03
C GLY A 208 21.91 -25.30 -53.50
N ALA A 209 21.88 -23.96 -53.49
CA ALA A 209 20.66 -23.18 -53.27
C ALA A 209 20.66 -21.84 -54.04
N GLU A 210 21.46 -21.71 -55.11
CA GLU A 210 21.42 -20.54 -56.01
C GLU A 210 20.93 -20.90 -57.44
N ALA A 211 20.54 -22.16 -57.69
CA ALA A 211 20.04 -22.61 -58.99
C ALA A 211 18.51 -22.47 -59.17
N SER A 212 17.77 -21.97 -58.18
CA SER A 212 16.30 -21.82 -58.26
C SER A 212 15.81 -20.37 -58.23
N ALA A 213 16.70 -19.39 -58.36
CA ALA A 213 16.33 -17.97 -58.44
C ALA A 213 16.38 -17.39 -59.87
N ASN A 214 17.11 -18.03 -60.80
CA ASN A 214 17.23 -17.55 -62.18
C ASN A 214 16.23 -18.19 -63.18
N GLU A 215 15.58 -19.30 -62.85
CA GLU A 215 14.55 -19.89 -63.74
C GLU A 215 13.16 -19.25 -63.59
N LEU A 216 12.90 -18.48 -62.53
CA LEU A 216 11.64 -17.73 -62.35
C LEU A 216 11.66 -16.30 -62.96
N ALA A 217 12.79 -15.90 -63.57
CA ALA A 217 12.96 -14.59 -64.20
C ALA A 217 12.82 -14.62 -65.74
N GLU A 218 12.77 -15.79 -66.37
CA GLU A 218 12.57 -15.93 -67.83
C GLU A 218 11.13 -16.32 -68.23
N GLU A 219 10.24 -16.68 -67.29
CA GLU A 219 8.85 -17.07 -67.58
C GLU A 219 7.81 -15.95 -67.28
N LYS A 220 8.22 -14.68 -67.42
CA LYS A 220 7.34 -13.50 -67.45
C LYS A 220 7.79 -12.45 -68.47
N GLY A 221 8.10 -12.91 -69.69
CA GLY A 221 8.13 -12.10 -70.91
C GLY A 221 6.90 -12.37 -71.75
#